data_AF-A0A1S4A468-F1
#
_entry.id   AF-A0A1S4A468-F1
#
_cell.length_a   1.000
_cell.length_b   1.000
_cell.length_c   1.000
_cell.angle_alpha   90.00
_cell.angle_beta   90.00
_cell.angle_gamma   90.00
#
_symmetry.space_group_name_H-M   'P 1'
#
loop_
_entity.id
_entity.type
_entity.pdbx_description
1 polymer ?
#
loop_
_entity_poly.entity_id
_entity_poly.type
_entity_poly.pdbx_seq_one_letter_code
_entity_poly.pdbx_strand_id
1 'polypeptide(L)'
;VIEKTVPALVDLAEISSLGDHKKLGDSIINVLQECMESQGTGRTQINSHVKEEIEELLNSKQRLKWEKNMPKEDLHIKQAAALVVKLEGNSLFSSGNISGAAAKYSEALALCPIRSKKERVVLYSNRAQCHLLLQQPLAAIGDASRALCLHNPVNRHAKSLWRRAQAYDMLGLAKESLLDAILFINECSQSNDPDLSLRQNKVPDYAERLVKKQMRAAWLFREAAIKHGEVHCEGDAGDMCGQETDDSEWETASESEIGNEERDEIGDDICGWENEVERKDKYKKASIKEIKHGYNVQLTEDDV
;
A
#
# COMPACT_ATOMS: atom_id res chain seq x y z
N VAL A 1 3.77 2.14 -35.69
CA VAL A 1 5.06 1.97 -34.99
C VAL A 1 4.98 2.61 -33.61
N ILE A 2 4.67 3.92 -33.53
CA ILE A 2 4.51 4.66 -32.27
C ILE A 2 3.59 3.95 -31.28
N GLU A 3 2.42 3.48 -31.72
CA GLU A 3 1.44 2.79 -30.85
C GLU A 3 1.99 1.54 -30.15
N LYS A 4 2.91 0.82 -30.77
CA LYS A 4 3.52 -0.39 -30.16
C LYS A 4 4.71 -0.06 -29.26
N THR A 5 5.30 1.13 -29.43
CA THR A 5 6.51 1.53 -28.71
C THR A 5 6.21 2.44 -27.53
N VAL A 6 5.07 3.14 -27.51
CA VAL A 6 4.72 4.08 -26.43
C VAL A 6 4.69 3.44 -25.05
N PRO A 7 4.08 2.25 -24.83
CA PRO A 7 4.10 1.64 -23.49
C PRO A 7 5.52 1.41 -22.97
N ALA A 8 6.40 0.86 -23.82
CA ALA A 8 7.81 0.67 -23.46
C ALA A 8 8.57 1.99 -23.25
N LEU A 9 8.22 3.05 -24.01
CA LEU A 9 8.81 4.38 -23.82
C LEU A 9 8.33 5.06 -22.55
N VAL A 10 7.07 4.85 -22.15
CA VAL A 10 6.48 5.32 -20.89
C VAL A 10 7.21 4.67 -19.72
N ASP A 11 7.44 3.36 -19.75
CA ASP A 11 8.21 2.66 -18.72
C ASP A 11 9.66 3.18 -18.64
N LEU A 12 10.31 3.39 -19.79
CA LEU A 12 11.68 3.92 -19.85
C LEU A 12 11.77 5.40 -19.44
N ALA A 13 10.68 6.16 -19.57
CA ALA A 13 10.62 7.57 -19.23
C ALA A 13 10.73 7.82 -17.72
N GLU A 14 10.41 6.82 -16.89
CA GLU A 14 10.57 6.90 -15.44
C GLU A 14 12.04 6.74 -14.99
N ILE A 15 12.93 6.30 -15.89
CA ILE A 15 14.34 6.06 -15.59
C ILE A 15 15.16 7.36 -15.70
N SER A 16 15.78 7.76 -14.59
CA SER A 16 16.61 8.98 -14.51
C SER A 16 17.95 8.85 -15.26
N SER A 17 18.49 7.63 -15.36
CA SER A 17 19.79 7.34 -15.98
C SER A 17 19.86 5.90 -16.51
N LEU A 18 20.31 5.71 -17.74
CA LEU A 18 20.61 4.40 -18.32
C LEU A 18 22.07 4.38 -18.81
N GLY A 19 22.95 3.74 -18.06
CA GLY A 19 24.40 3.79 -18.32
C GLY A 19 24.93 5.23 -18.31
N ASP A 20 25.57 5.63 -19.41
CA ASP A 20 26.12 6.98 -19.58
C ASP A 20 25.06 8.05 -19.91
N HIS A 21 23.83 7.65 -20.25
CA HIS A 21 22.76 8.57 -20.60
C HIS A 21 22.06 9.12 -19.36
N LYS A 22 22.60 10.21 -18.82
CA LYS A 22 21.92 11.04 -17.82
C LYS A 22 20.72 11.73 -18.46
N LYS A 23 19.58 11.75 -17.78
CA LYS A 23 18.32 12.38 -18.24
C LYS A 23 17.66 11.71 -19.45
N LEU A 24 17.90 10.41 -19.65
CA LEU A 24 17.24 9.66 -20.74
C LEU A 24 15.72 9.79 -20.66
N GLY A 25 15.13 9.59 -19.48
CA GLY A 25 13.70 9.76 -19.29
C GLY A 25 13.21 11.16 -19.62
N ASP A 26 14.01 12.20 -19.37
CA ASP A 26 13.65 13.56 -19.77
C ASP A 26 13.58 13.74 -21.29
N SER A 27 14.57 13.19 -22.01
CA SER A 27 14.63 13.22 -23.47
C SER A 27 13.47 12.45 -24.10
N ILE A 28 13.14 11.27 -23.56
CA ILE A 28 12.00 10.46 -24.04
C ILE A 28 10.70 11.25 -23.92
N ILE A 29 10.48 11.87 -22.74
CA ILE A 29 9.27 12.67 -22.50
C ILE A 29 9.18 13.86 -23.44
N ASN A 30 10.29 14.57 -23.69
CA ASN A 30 10.28 15.70 -24.61
C ASN A 30 9.95 15.27 -26.06
N VAL A 31 10.49 14.14 -26.51
CA VAL A 31 10.17 13.58 -27.84
C VAL A 31 8.71 13.14 -27.94
N LEU A 32 8.17 12.51 -26.89
CA LEU A 32 6.75 12.13 -26.83
C LEU A 32 5.83 13.36 -26.87
N GLN A 33 6.21 14.45 -26.18
CA GLN A 33 5.48 15.71 -26.22
C GLN A 33 5.49 16.34 -27.63
N GLU A 34 6.65 16.41 -28.28
CA GLU A 34 6.78 16.96 -29.65
C GLU A 34 5.98 16.13 -30.67
N CYS A 35 5.91 14.81 -30.47
CA CYS A 35 5.07 13.92 -31.27
C CYS A 35 3.56 14.17 -31.10
N MET A 36 3.12 14.72 -29.96
CA MET A 36 1.73 15.15 -29.77
C MET A 36 1.45 16.50 -30.44
N GLU A 37 2.38 17.45 -30.34
CA GLU A 37 2.21 18.81 -30.87
C GLU A 37 2.27 18.87 -32.41
N SER A 38 3.05 17.98 -33.05
CA SER A 38 3.17 17.88 -34.51
C SER A 38 1.95 17.29 -35.24
N GLN A 39 0.90 16.87 -34.51
CA GLN A 39 -0.32 16.31 -35.10
C GLN A 39 -1.15 17.32 -35.92
N GLY A 40 -0.91 18.63 -35.75
CA GLY A 40 -1.65 19.67 -36.45
C GLY A 40 -1.48 19.73 -37.97
N THR A 41 -0.48 19.05 -38.55
CA THR A 41 -0.09 19.27 -39.96
C THR A 41 0.05 18.02 -40.83
N GLY A 42 -0.17 16.80 -40.33
CA GLY A 42 -0.43 15.66 -41.22
C GLY A 42 -0.05 14.27 -40.70
N ARG A 43 -1.02 13.35 -40.84
CA ARG A 43 -0.87 11.92 -41.19
C ARG A 43 -0.62 10.83 -40.14
N THR A 44 -0.77 11.06 -38.83
CA THR A 44 -0.85 9.91 -37.88
C THR A 44 -1.89 10.16 -36.79
N GLN A 45 -3.03 9.47 -36.87
CA GLN A 45 -4.08 9.53 -35.86
C GLN A 45 -3.68 8.61 -34.69
N ILE A 46 -3.14 9.18 -33.62
CA ILE A 46 -2.80 8.42 -32.41
C ILE A 46 -4.09 7.98 -31.72
N ASN A 47 -4.18 6.70 -31.37
CA ASN A 47 -5.29 6.13 -30.62
C ASN A 47 -5.52 6.89 -29.29
N SER A 48 -6.78 7.06 -28.88
CA SER A 48 -7.15 7.78 -27.64
C SER A 48 -6.43 7.24 -26.41
N HIS A 49 -6.28 5.91 -26.31
CA HIS A 49 -5.59 5.27 -25.19
C HIS A 49 -4.11 5.66 -25.09
N VAL A 50 -3.41 5.68 -26.22
CA VAL A 50 -1.98 6.05 -26.28
C VAL A 50 -1.79 7.53 -25.93
N LYS A 51 -2.77 8.37 -26.29
CA LYS A 51 -2.77 9.78 -25.92
C LYS A 51 -2.96 9.97 -24.42
N GLU A 52 -3.89 9.23 -23.80
CA GLU A 52 -4.14 9.27 -22.36
C GLU A 52 -2.91 8.81 -21.57
N GLU A 53 -2.21 7.76 -21.99
CA GLU A 53 -0.97 7.28 -21.35
C GLU A 53 0.15 8.33 -21.38
N ILE A 54 0.34 9.01 -22.52
CA ILE A 54 1.36 10.07 -22.64
C ILE A 54 0.96 11.27 -21.78
N GLU A 55 -0.33 11.64 -21.74
CA GLU A 55 -0.82 12.73 -20.90
C GLU A 55 -0.68 12.43 -19.40
N GLU A 56 -0.97 11.20 -18.95
CA GLU A 56 -0.74 10.75 -17.57
C GLU A 56 0.75 10.82 -17.19
N LEU A 57 1.65 10.39 -18.08
CA LEU A 57 3.10 10.48 -17.91
C LEU A 57 3.56 11.95 -17.77
N LEU A 58 3.09 12.83 -18.66
CA LEU A 58 3.42 14.26 -18.65
C LEU A 58 2.94 14.94 -17.36
N ASN A 59 1.70 14.67 -16.95
CA ASN A 59 1.12 15.18 -15.72
C ASN A 59 1.89 14.69 -14.48
N SER A 60 2.28 13.41 -14.46
CA SER A 60 3.07 12.83 -13.38
C SER A 60 4.45 13.48 -13.27
N LYS A 61 5.13 13.70 -14.40
CA LYS A 61 6.42 14.39 -14.46
C LYS A 61 6.31 15.84 -14.03
N GLN A 62 5.28 16.53 -14.50
CA GLN A 62 5.01 17.91 -14.11
C GLN A 62 4.84 17.95 -12.60
N ARG A 63 3.93 17.17 -12.04
CA ARG A 63 3.71 17.10 -10.60
C ARG A 63 4.99 16.85 -9.79
N LEU A 64 5.86 15.94 -10.24
CA LEU A 64 7.15 15.68 -9.59
C LEU A 64 8.09 16.91 -9.61
N LYS A 65 8.11 17.68 -10.70
CA LYS A 65 8.86 18.95 -10.80
C LYS A 65 8.29 20.00 -9.87
N TRP A 66 6.97 20.15 -9.81
CA TRP A 66 6.31 21.08 -8.89
C TRP A 66 6.59 20.74 -7.44
N GLU A 67 6.47 19.46 -7.05
CA GLU A 67 6.79 18.98 -5.71
C GLU A 67 8.28 19.13 -5.36
N LYS A 68 9.19 19.04 -6.34
CA LYS A 68 10.63 19.27 -6.12
C LYS A 68 10.96 20.73 -5.77
N ASN A 69 10.18 21.67 -6.30
CA ASN A 69 10.36 23.10 -6.06
C ASN A 69 9.50 23.63 -4.90
N MET A 70 8.69 22.77 -4.29
CA MET A 70 7.81 23.13 -3.18
C MET A 70 8.62 23.21 -1.87
N PRO A 71 8.35 24.19 -0.98
CA PRO A 71 9.02 24.23 0.33
C PRO A 71 8.68 22.98 1.15
N LYS A 72 9.58 22.60 2.06
CA LYS A 72 9.46 21.36 2.84
C LYS A 72 8.22 21.38 3.74
N GLU A 73 7.89 22.54 4.28
CA GLU A 73 6.74 22.77 5.15
C GLU A 73 5.42 22.47 4.41
N ASP A 74 5.28 22.93 3.17
CA ASP A 74 4.09 22.66 2.37
C ASP A 74 3.98 21.17 1.98
N LEU A 75 5.12 20.50 1.80
CA LEU A 75 5.15 19.05 1.55
C LEU A 75 4.63 18.30 2.78
N HIS A 76 5.04 18.71 3.98
CA HIS A 76 4.54 18.16 5.24
C HIS A 76 3.04 18.42 5.41
N ILE A 77 2.55 19.62 5.06
CA ILE A 77 1.12 19.93 5.09
C ILE A 77 0.35 19.00 4.15
N LYS A 78 0.84 18.76 2.92
CA LYS A 78 0.22 17.80 1.98
C LYS A 78 0.22 16.37 2.52
N GLN A 79 1.32 15.93 3.12
CA GLN A 79 1.41 14.59 3.71
C GLN A 79 0.43 14.45 4.89
N ALA A 80 0.33 15.45 5.76
CA ALA A 80 -0.64 15.48 6.85
C ALA A 80 -2.09 15.48 6.34
N ALA A 81 -2.40 16.29 5.31
CA ALA A 81 -3.72 16.30 4.68
C ALA A 81 -4.07 14.94 4.08
N ALA A 82 -3.14 14.30 3.37
CA ALA A 82 -3.32 12.95 2.83
C ALA A 82 -3.57 11.92 3.95
N LEU A 83 -2.90 12.05 5.10
CA LEU A 83 -3.12 11.18 6.25
C LEU A 83 -4.52 11.33 6.84
N VAL A 84 -5.02 12.57 6.97
CA VAL A 84 -6.39 12.83 7.46
C VAL A 84 -7.42 12.17 6.53
N VAL A 85 -7.30 12.39 5.21
CA VAL A 85 -8.21 11.79 4.22
C VAL A 85 -8.10 10.26 4.21
N LYS A 86 -6.90 9.70 4.43
CA LYS A 86 -6.72 8.24 4.61
C LYS A 86 -7.53 7.73 5.79
N LEU A 87 -7.51 8.42 6.93
CA LEU A 87 -8.24 8.02 8.13
C LEU A 87 -9.76 8.09 7.91
N GLU A 88 -10.25 9.09 7.16
CA GLU A 88 -11.65 9.13 6.72
C GLU A 88 -12.01 7.92 5.85
N GLY A 89 -11.13 7.56 4.90
CA GLY A 89 -11.27 6.36 4.08
C GLY A 89 -11.34 5.09 4.92
N ASN A 90 -10.47 4.95 5.92
CA ASN A 90 -10.50 3.83 6.86
C ASN A 90 -11.82 3.78 7.65
N SER A 91 -12.32 4.93 8.13
CA SER A 91 -13.60 5.00 8.84
C SER A 91 -14.76 4.56 7.95
N LEU A 92 -14.80 5.00 6.68
CA LEU A 92 -15.79 4.56 5.71
C LEU A 92 -15.68 3.06 5.43
N PHE A 93 -14.46 2.54 5.31
CA PHE A 93 -14.20 1.12 5.09
C PHE A 93 -14.76 0.28 6.24
N SER A 94 -14.41 0.63 7.49
CA SER A 94 -14.90 -0.06 8.68
C SER A 94 -16.42 0.05 8.88
N SER A 95 -17.05 1.12 8.37
CA SER A 95 -18.51 1.26 8.37
C SER A 95 -19.23 0.48 7.26
N GLY A 96 -18.49 -0.23 6.40
CA GLY A 96 -19.02 -0.98 5.26
C GLY A 96 -19.30 -0.14 4.01
N ASN A 97 -19.05 1.17 4.03
CA ASN A 97 -19.15 2.00 2.84
C ASN A 97 -17.89 1.90 1.96
N ILE A 98 -17.76 0.76 1.28
CA ILE A 98 -16.57 0.43 0.49
C ILE A 98 -16.36 1.40 -0.70
N SER A 99 -17.45 1.81 -1.36
CA SER A 99 -17.38 2.77 -2.47
C SER A 99 -16.88 4.15 -2.02
N GLY A 100 -17.36 4.63 -0.86
CA GLY A 100 -16.90 5.86 -0.24
C GLY A 100 -15.44 5.77 0.20
N ALA A 101 -15.03 4.63 0.76
CA ALA A 101 -13.63 4.38 1.13
C ALA A 101 -12.70 4.46 -0.09
N ALA A 102 -13.06 3.81 -1.20
CA ALA A 102 -12.28 3.87 -2.45
C ALA A 102 -12.13 5.31 -2.99
N ALA A 103 -13.20 6.11 -2.91
CA ALA A 103 -13.16 7.52 -3.29
C ALA A 103 -12.21 8.31 -2.39
N LYS A 104 -12.28 8.11 -1.07
CA LYS A 104 -11.39 8.78 -0.11
C LYS A 104 -9.92 8.38 -0.27
N TYR A 105 -9.62 7.10 -0.52
CA TYR A 105 -8.23 6.70 -0.83
C TYR A 105 -7.72 7.33 -2.12
N SER A 106 -8.60 7.54 -3.12
CA SER A 106 -8.24 8.25 -4.35
C SER A 106 -7.93 9.73 -4.10
N GLU A 107 -8.72 10.39 -3.25
CA GLU A 107 -8.47 11.77 -2.79
C GLU A 107 -7.14 11.84 -2.01
N ALA A 108 -6.89 10.90 -1.11
CA ALA A 108 -5.63 10.82 -0.36
C ALA A 108 -4.42 10.63 -1.29
N LEU A 109 -4.51 9.78 -2.32
CA LEU A 109 -3.46 9.60 -3.33
C LEU A 109 -3.21 10.87 -4.16
N ALA A 110 -4.27 11.64 -4.41
CA ALA A 110 -4.19 12.91 -5.12
C ALA A 110 -3.51 13.99 -4.27
N LEU A 111 -3.59 13.94 -2.94
CA LEU A 111 -2.88 14.86 -2.03
C LEU A 111 -1.47 14.39 -1.68
N CYS A 112 -1.28 13.07 -1.55
CA CYS A 112 -0.03 12.46 -1.12
C CYS A 112 1.13 12.82 -2.07
N PRO A 113 2.26 13.34 -1.55
CA PRO A 113 3.43 13.60 -2.38
C PRO A 113 3.90 12.35 -3.13
N ILE A 114 4.38 12.50 -4.37
CA ILE A 114 4.88 11.38 -5.18
C ILE A 114 6.07 10.70 -4.49
N ARG A 115 6.89 11.45 -3.77
CA ARG A 115 8.07 10.93 -3.06
C ARG A 115 7.74 10.16 -1.77
N SER A 116 6.54 10.31 -1.21
CA SER A 116 6.07 9.60 -0.01
C SER A 116 5.67 8.17 -0.37
N LYS A 117 6.64 7.37 -0.84
CA LYS A 117 6.39 6.03 -1.39
C LYS A 117 5.72 5.11 -0.38
N LYS A 118 6.13 5.13 0.90
CA LYS A 118 5.57 4.29 1.97
C LYS A 118 4.07 4.51 2.10
N GLU A 119 3.64 5.76 2.22
CA GLU A 119 2.23 6.13 2.34
C GLU A 119 1.44 5.77 1.07
N ARG A 120 2.03 5.99 -0.12
CA ARG A 120 1.38 5.63 -1.39
C ARG A 120 1.17 4.12 -1.52
N VAL A 121 2.12 3.29 -1.07
CA VAL A 121 1.98 1.81 -1.05
C VAL A 121 0.73 1.43 -0.25
N VAL A 122 0.59 1.96 0.96
CA VAL A 122 -0.57 1.69 1.83
C VAL A 122 -1.87 2.13 1.18
N LEU A 123 -1.92 3.35 0.63
CA LEU A 123 -3.11 3.88 -0.02
C LEU A 123 -3.56 3.07 -1.23
N TYR A 124 -2.63 2.74 -2.15
CA TYR A 124 -2.93 1.87 -3.28
C TYR A 124 -3.38 0.48 -2.82
N SER A 125 -2.69 -0.10 -1.83
CA SER A 125 -3.07 -1.41 -1.31
C SER A 125 -4.48 -1.38 -0.72
N ASN A 126 -4.85 -0.36 0.06
CA ASN A 126 -6.18 -0.26 0.67
C ASN A 126 -7.27 0.00 -0.37
N ARG A 127 -6.99 0.80 -1.40
CA ARG A 127 -7.91 0.98 -2.52
C ARG A 127 -8.08 -0.30 -3.34
N ALA A 128 -7.02 -1.09 -3.52
CA ALA A 128 -7.12 -2.42 -4.14
C ALA A 128 -8.06 -3.35 -3.36
N GLN A 129 -8.03 -3.31 -2.02
CA GLN A 129 -8.99 -4.05 -1.19
C GLN A 129 -10.43 -3.62 -1.46
N CYS A 130 -10.66 -2.31 -1.57
CA CYS A 130 -11.99 -1.81 -1.90
C CYS A 130 -12.46 -2.32 -3.28
N HIS A 131 -11.58 -2.31 -4.27
CA HIS A 131 -11.89 -2.82 -5.61
C HIS A 131 -12.20 -4.33 -5.61
N LEU A 132 -11.51 -5.14 -4.80
CA LEU A 132 -11.84 -6.55 -4.62
C LEU A 132 -13.27 -6.74 -4.09
N LEU A 133 -13.60 -6.04 -2.99
CA LEU A 133 -14.92 -6.11 -2.37
C LEU A 133 -16.04 -5.61 -3.32
N LEU A 134 -15.72 -4.63 -4.18
CA LEU A 134 -16.62 -4.13 -5.22
C LEU A 134 -16.69 -5.00 -6.48
N GLN A 135 -16.05 -6.17 -6.48
CA GLN A 135 -15.99 -7.10 -7.63
C GLN A 135 -15.36 -6.47 -8.89
N GLN A 136 -14.33 -5.64 -8.70
CA GLN A 136 -13.58 -4.94 -9.76
C GLN A 136 -12.14 -5.43 -9.84
N PRO A 137 -11.90 -6.68 -10.31
CA PRO A 137 -10.59 -7.32 -10.23
C PRO A 137 -9.50 -6.60 -11.06
N LEU A 138 -9.84 -6.03 -12.22
CA LEU A 138 -8.86 -5.30 -13.04
C LEU A 138 -8.32 -4.05 -12.33
N ALA A 139 -9.19 -3.30 -11.66
CA ALA A 139 -8.79 -2.13 -10.88
C ALA A 139 -7.93 -2.53 -9.66
N ALA A 140 -8.31 -3.62 -8.99
CA ALA A 140 -7.54 -4.19 -7.89
C ALA A 140 -6.13 -4.62 -8.32
N ILE A 141 -5.98 -5.26 -9.49
CA ILE A 141 -4.67 -5.64 -10.05
C ILE A 141 -3.82 -4.40 -10.32
N GLY A 142 -4.43 -3.36 -10.92
CA GLY A 142 -3.75 -2.11 -11.22
C GLY A 142 -3.18 -1.46 -9.95
N ASP A 143 -4.01 -1.30 -8.91
CA ASP A 143 -3.60 -0.70 -7.65
C ASP A 143 -2.59 -1.55 -6.88
N ALA A 144 -2.81 -2.86 -6.77
CA ALA A 144 -1.87 -3.74 -6.08
C ALA A 144 -0.51 -3.79 -6.78
N SER A 145 -0.48 -3.73 -8.12
CA SER A 145 0.76 -3.65 -8.89
C SER A 145 1.48 -2.33 -8.66
N ARG A 146 0.77 -1.19 -8.64
CA ARG A 146 1.35 0.11 -8.28
C ARG A 146 1.97 0.09 -6.88
N ALA A 147 1.28 -0.51 -5.90
CA ALA A 147 1.82 -0.68 -4.56
C ALA A 147 3.10 -1.52 -4.54
N LEU A 148 3.14 -2.64 -5.27
CA LEU A 148 4.31 -3.52 -5.34
C LEU A 148 5.52 -2.89 -6.05
N CYS A 149 5.28 -2.06 -7.08
CA CYS A 149 6.32 -1.29 -7.76
C CYS A 149 6.92 -0.19 -6.87
N LEU A 150 6.10 0.42 -6.01
CA LEU A 150 6.54 1.50 -5.12
C LEU A 150 7.21 1.01 -3.83
N HIS A 151 6.89 -0.20 -3.39
CA HIS A 151 7.47 -0.80 -2.19
C HIS A 151 8.99 -0.96 -2.33
N ASN A 152 9.69 -0.78 -1.22
CA ASN A 152 11.13 -1.03 -1.14
C ASN A 152 11.41 -2.00 0.00
N PRO A 153 11.95 -3.20 -0.26
CA PRO A 153 12.33 -3.75 -1.58
C PRO A 153 11.13 -4.05 -2.52
N VAL A 154 11.33 -3.93 -3.83
CA VAL A 154 10.27 -4.09 -4.85
C VAL A 154 9.64 -5.47 -4.78
N ASN A 155 8.31 -5.55 -4.99
CA ASN A 155 7.51 -6.79 -4.98
C ASN A 155 7.49 -7.55 -3.63
N ARG A 156 7.71 -6.87 -2.50
CA ARG A 156 7.72 -7.52 -1.16
C ARG A 156 6.60 -7.06 -0.21
N HIS A 157 5.58 -6.37 -0.71
CA HIS A 157 4.46 -5.95 0.14
C HIS A 157 3.40 -7.06 0.22
N ALA A 158 3.39 -7.83 1.32
CA ALA A 158 2.56 -9.03 1.51
C ALA A 158 1.07 -8.77 1.23
N LYS A 159 0.48 -7.71 1.81
CA LYS A 159 -0.95 -7.38 1.63
C LYS A 159 -1.30 -7.14 0.15
N SER A 160 -0.43 -6.48 -0.61
CA SER A 160 -0.68 -6.25 -2.04
C SER A 160 -0.49 -7.50 -2.89
N LEU A 161 0.48 -8.36 -2.56
CA LEU A 161 0.63 -9.68 -3.20
C LEU A 161 -0.65 -10.50 -3.03
N TRP A 162 -1.17 -10.58 -1.80
CA TRP A 162 -2.39 -11.32 -1.51
C TRP A 162 -3.61 -10.76 -2.27
N ARG A 163 -3.80 -9.44 -2.22
CA ARG A 163 -4.90 -8.77 -2.93
C ARG A 163 -4.83 -8.99 -4.45
N ARG A 164 -3.63 -8.98 -5.03
CA ARG A 164 -3.44 -9.24 -6.47
C ARG A 164 -3.68 -10.72 -6.82
N ALA A 165 -3.26 -11.65 -5.96
CA ALA A 165 -3.54 -13.08 -6.12
C ALA A 165 -5.06 -13.36 -6.16
N GLN A 166 -5.82 -12.72 -5.27
CA GLN A 166 -7.28 -12.82 -5.23
C GLN A 166 -7.91 -12.25 -6.51
N ALA A 167 -7.45 -11.07 -6.96
CA ALA A 167 -7.96 -10.48 -8.19
C ALA A 167 -7.67 -11.33 -9.44
N TYR A 168 -6.50 -11.97 -9.51
CA TYR A 168 -6.18 -12.93 -10.57
C TYR A 168 -7.04 -14.18 -10.52
N ASP A 169 -7.35 -14.70 -9.32
CA ASP A 169 -8.28 -15.83 -9.16
C ASP A 169 -9.68 -15.48 -9.71
N MET A 170 -10.19 -14.29 -9.41
CA MET A 170 -11.48 -13.81 -9.95
C MET A 170 -11.51 -13.74 -11.48
N LEU A 171 -10.35 -13.53 -12.13
CA LEU A 171 -10.22 -13.51 -13.59
C LEU A 171 -9.89 -14.88 -14.21
N GLY A 172 -9.73 -15.93 -13.40
CA GLY A 172 -9.31 -17.24 -13.88
C GLY A 172 -7.83 -17.32 -14.32
N LEU A 173 -7.02 -16.34 -13.94
CA LEU A 173 -5.59 -16.25 -14.24
C LEU A 173 -4.80 -17.09 -13.21
N ALA A 174 -4.93 -18.41 -13.33
CA ALA A 174 -4.48 -19.35 -12.30
C ALA A 174 -2.96 -19.34 -12.07
N LYS A 175 -2.16 -19.13 -13.12
CA LYS A 175 -0.69 -19.11 -12.99
C LYS A 175 -0.21 -17.87 -12.25
N GLU A 176 -0.76 -16.72 -12.60
CA GLU A 176 -0.48 -15.42 -12.01
C GLU A 176 -0.92 -15.39 -10.54
N SER A 177 -2.14 -15.87 -10.27
CA SER A 177 -2.66 -16.02 -8.90
C SER A 177 -1.77 -16.93 -8.04
N LEU A 178 -1.32 -18.07 -8.59
CA LEU A 178 -0.44 -19.00 -7.88
C LEU A 178 0.92 -18.36 -7.55
N LEU A 179 1.53 -17.64 -8.49
CA LEU A 179 2.83 -16.99 -8.29
C LEU A 179 2.76 -15.94 -7.18
N ASP A 180 1.74 -15.08 -7.19
CA ASP A 180 1.55 -14.07 -6.15
C ASP A 180 1.26 -14.72 -4.78
N ALA A 181 0.47 -15.80 -4.73
CA ALA A 181 0.19 -16.52 -3.50
C ALA A 181 1.45 -17.17 -2.89
N ILE A 182 2.33 -17.73 -3.73
CA ILE A 182 3.63 -18.27 -3.27
C ILE A 182 4.54 -17.16 -2.74
N LEU A 183 4.61 -16.02 -3.45
CA LEU A 183 5.38 -14.86 -2.99
C LEU A 183 4.86 -14.32 -1.66
N PHE A 184 3.54 -14.25 -1.50
CA PHE A 184 2.90 -13.87 -0.24
C PHE A 184 3.33 -14.80 0.91
N ILE A 185 3.26 -16.11 0.72
CA ILE A 185 3.66 -17.10 1.74
C ILE A 185 5.14 -16.93 2.11
N ASN A 186 5.99 -16.72 1.11
CA ASN A 186 7.41 -16.49 1.34
C ASN A 186 7.65 -15.20 2.15
N GLU A 187 6.90 -14.15 1.89
CA GLU A 187 7.01 -12.90 2.65
C GLU A 187 6.53 -13.05 4.10
N CYS A 188 5.38 -13.71 4.33
CA CYS A 188 4.91 -14.02 5.68
C CYS A 188 5.91 -14.88 6.49
N SER A 189 6.70 -15.70 5.80
CA SER A 189 7.73 -16.54 6.43
C SER A 189 8.99 -15.74 6.80
N GLN A 190 9.21 -14.58 6.19
CA GLN A 190 10.39 -13.73 6.39
C GLN A 190 10.10 -12.47 7.21
N SER A 191 8.83 -12.12 7.42
CA SER A 191 8.43 -10.91 8.16
C SER A 191 8.63 -11.05 9.67
N ASN A 192 9.24 -10.04 10.30
CA ASN A 192 9.33 -9.90 11.76
C ASN A 192 8.11 -9.21 12.39
N ASP A 193 7.08 -8.91 11.61
CA ASP A 193 5.87 -8.24 12.07
C ASP A 193 5.19 -9.07 13.17
N PRO A 194 4.93 -8.56 14.39
CA PRO A 194 4.27 -9.31 15.47
C PRO A 194 2.94 -9.96 15.04
N ASP A 195 2.16 -9.32 14.16
CA ASP A 195 0.88 -9.84 13.70
C ASP A 195 1.04 -11.07 12.77
N LEU A 196 2.05 -11.05 11.89
CA LEU A 196 2.40 -12.19 11.03
C LEU A 196 3.26 -13.25 11.75
N SER A 197 4.10 -12.83 12.71
CA SER A 197 5.07 -13.68 13.41
C SER A 197 4.48 -14.43 14.61
N LEU A 198 3.32 -14.02 15.14
CA LEU A 198 2.52 -14.80 16.10
C LEU A 198 2.12 -16.19 15.54
N ARG A 199 2.10 -16.34 14.21
CA ARG A 199 1.91 -17.62 13.51
C ARG A 199 3.24 -18.27 13.12
N GLN A 200 4.11 -18.55 14.09
CA GLN A 200 5.38 -19.26 13.86
C GLN A 200 5.23 -20.41 12.86
N ASN A 201 5.82 -20.22 11.67
CA ASN A 201 6.06 -21.25 10.64
C ASN A 201 4.82 -21.95 10.05
N LYS A 202 3.61 -21.38 10.17
CA LYS A 202 2.40 -21.95 9.55
C LYS A 202 1.83 -21.02 8.50
N VAL A 203 1.81 -21.51 7.26
CA VAL A 203 1.10 -20.88 6.15
C VAL A 203 -0.36 -20.67 6.56
N PRO A 204 -0.94 -19.47 6.36
CA PRO A 204 -2.36 -19.26 6.63
C PRO A 204 -3.23 -20.23 5.83
N ASP A 205 -4.22 -20.86 6.47
CA ASP A 205 -5.06 -21.90 5.84
C ASP A 205 -5.72 -21.41 4.54
N TYR A 206 -6.14 -20.13 4.50
CA TYR A 206 -6.72 -19.53 3.30
C TYR A 206 -5.72 -19.46 2.14
N ALA A 207 -4.44 -19.21 2.42
CA ALA A 207 -3.38 -19.15 1.41
C ALA A 207 -3.05 -20.56 0.91
N GLU A 208 -3.03 -21.55 1.79
CA GLU A 208 -2.86 -22.96 1.40
C GLU A 208 -4.02 -23.42 0.49
N ARG A 209 -5.27 -23.09 0.85
CA ARG A 209 -6.45 -23.39 0.02
C ARG A 209 -6.34 -22.77 -1.36
N LEU A 210 -5.97 -21.49 -1.44
CA LEU A 210 -5.80 -20.79 -2.73
C LEU A 210 -4.69 -21.44 -3.56
N VAL A 211 -3.53 -21.71 -2.97
CA VAL A 211 -2.40 -22.37 -3.67
C VAL A 211 -2.84 -23.74 -4.20
N LYS A 212 -3.50 -24.58 -3.41
CA LYS A 212 -4.00 -25.89 -3.86
C LYS A 212 -4.99 -25.75 -5.03
N LYS A 213 -5.94 -24.80 -4.93
CA LYS A 213 -6.90 -24.49 -5.99
C LYS A 213 -6.17 -24.11 -7.29
N GLN A 214 -5.25 -23.15 -7.22
CA GLN A 214 -4.55 -22.65 -8.41
C GLN A 214 -3.55 -23.66 -8.98
N MET A 215 -2.87 -24.46 -8.15
CA MET A 215 -1.99 -25.53 -8.61
C MET A 215 -2.74 -26.55 -9.48
N ARG A 216 -3.96 -26.93 -9.07
CA ARG A 216 -4.83 -27.82 -9.86
C ARG A 216 -5.26 -27.15 -11.16
N ALA A 217 -5.70 -25.90 -11.10
CA ALA A 217 -6.17 -25.14 -12.27
C ALA A 217 -5.07 -24.82 -13.29
N ALA A 218 -3.84 -24.55 -12.83
CA ALA A 218 -2.70 -24.21 -13.69
C ALA A 218 -2.11 -25.44 -14.43
N TRP A 219 -2.57 -26.66 -14.11
CA TRP A 219 -2.11 -27.92 -14.68
C TRP A 219 -0.59 -28.15 -14.60
N LEU A 220 0.12 -27.41 -13.74
CA LEU A 220 1.58 -27.47 -13.59
C LEU A 220 2.06 -28.86 -13.15
N PHE A 221 1.16 -29.68 -12.57
CA PHE A 221 1.41 -31.07 -12.21
C PHE A 221 0.58 -32.07 -13.00
N ARG A 222 -0.08 -31.70 -14.12
CA ARG A 222 -0.89 -32.65 -14.92
C ARG A 222 -0.12 -33.95 -15.19
N GLU A 223 1.12 -33.80 -15.62
CA GLU A 223 1.94 -34.95 -16.00
C GLU A 223 2.48 -35.73 -14.80
N ALA A 224 2.74 -35.07 -13.67
CA ALA A 224 3.09 -35.73 -12.41
C ALA A 224 1.89 -36.45 -11.78
N ALA A 225 0.70 -35.86 -11.83
CA ALA A 225 -0.56 -36.44 -11.37
C ALA A 225 -0.94 -37.69 -12.18
N ILE A 226 -0.76 -37.66 -13.50
CA ILE A 226 -0.94 -38.83 -14.37
C ILE A 226 0.07 -39.95 -14.01
N LYS A 227 1.33 -39.60 -13.74
CA LYS A 227 2.41 -40.57 -13.44
C LYS A 227 2.31 -41.18 -12.04
N HIS A 228 1.76 -40.47 -11.07
CA HIS A 228 1.69 -40.91 -9.67
C HIS A 228 0.30 -41.42 -9.22
N GLY A 229 -0.65 -41.56 -10.16
CA GLY A 229 -2.00 -42.03 -9.86
C GLY A 229 -2.88 -40.89 -9.38
N GLU A 230 -3.85 -40.53 -10.22
CA GLU A 230 -4.86 -39.53 -9.93
C GLU A 230 -5.68 -39.96 -8.70
N VAL A 231 -5.72 -39.12 -7.66
CA VAL A 231 -6.80 -39.17 -6.68
C VAL A 231 -8.00 -38.50 -7.35
N HIS A 232 -8.81 -39.30 -8.03
CA HIS A 232 -10.14 -38.90 -8.49
C HIS A 232 -11.00 -38.65 -7.25
N CYS A 233 -11.31 -37.39 -6.96
CA CYS A 233 -12.45 -37.04 -6.13
C CYS A 233 -13.63 -36.79 -7.09
N GLU A 234 -14.42 -37.83 -7.38
CA GLU A 234 -15.75 -37.62 -7.95
C GLU A 234 -16.72 -37.13 -6.87
N GLY A 235 -17.59 -36.20 -7.26
CA GLY A 235 -18.65 -35.57 -6.45
C GLY A 235 -18.28 -34.12 -6.14
N ASP A 236 -18.91 -33.09 -6.71
CA ASP A 236 -20.34 -32.97 -6.93
C ASP A 236 -20.64 -31.93 -8.03
N ALA A 237 -21.48 -32.34 -8.98
CA ALA A 237 -22.09 -31.47 -9.96
C ALA A 237 -23.49 -31.13 -9.45
N GLY A 238 -23.57 -30.01 -8.73
CA GLY A 238 -24.82 -29.31 -8.45
C GLY A 238 -25.45 -29.62 -7.09
N ASP A 239 -25.07 -28.83 -6.09
CA ASP A 239 -26.06 -28.31 -5.15
C ASP A 239 -25.64 -26.94 -4.60
N MET A 240 -26.65 -26.09 -4.48
CA MET A 240 -26.80 -24.88 -3.70
C MET A 240 -25.60 -23.95 -3.41
N CYS A 241 -25.83 -22.67 -3.74
CA CYS A 241 -25.30 -21.51 -3.03
C CYS A 241 -25.39 -21.75 -1.51
N GLY A 242 -24.27 -22.21 -0.93
CA GLY A 242 -24.09 -22.54 0.47
C GLY A 242 -23.13 -21.54 1.07
N GLN A 243 -23.65 -20.77 2.01
CA GLN A 243 -23.01 -19.71 2.76
C GLN A 243 -21.86 -20.28 3.60
N GLU A 244 -20.67 -20.36 3.01
CA GLU A 244 -19.45 -20.77 3.73
C GLU A 244 -18.81 -19.54 4.36
N THR A 245 -18.62 -19.65 5.67
CA THR A 245 -18.33 -18.57 6.60
C THR A 245 -17.13 -17.74 6.16
N ASP A 246 -17.45 -16.45 6.00
CA ASP A 246 -16.57 -15.32 5.85
C ASP A 246 -15.64 -15.18 7.07
N ASP A 247 -14.59 -15.99 7.11
CA ASP A 247 -13.48 -15.81 8.05
C ASP A 247 -12.32 -15.07 7.36
N SER A 248 -12.55 -14.46 6.19
CA SER A 248 -11.51 -13.92 5.29
C SER A 248 -11.69 -12.45 4.92
N GLU A 249 -12.87 -11.82 5.09
CA GLU A 249 -13.09 -10.46 4.61
C GLU A 249 -12.44 -9.35 5.45
N TRP A 250 -12.11 -9.59 6.73
CA TRP A 250 -11.82 -8.47 7.64
C TRP A 250 -10.40 -8.41 8.23
N GLU A 251 -9.62 -9.49 8.17
CA GLU A 251 -8.34 -9.59 8.89
C GLU A 251 -7.22 -8.70 8.29
N THR A 252 -7.35 -8.18 7.07
CA THR A 252 -6.29 -7.35 6.45
C THR A 252 -6.60 -5.85 6.42
N ALA A 253 -7.74 -5.43 6.95
CA ALA A 253 -8.27 -4.09 6.71
C ALA A 253 -7.90 -3.05 7.77
N SER A 254 -7.67 -3.46 9.02
CA SER A 254 -7.67 -2.52 10.15
C SER A 254 -6.48 -2.69 11.07
N GLU A 255 -5.27 -2.41 10.60
CA GLU A 255 -4.19 -2.02 11.52
C GLU A 255 -3.42 -0.82 10.96
N SER A 256 -3.29 0.20 11.82
CA SER A 256 -2.48 1.38 11.57
C SER A 256 -1.01 0.98 11.57
N GLU A 257 -0.37 1.02 10.41
CA GLU A 257 1.08 1.05 10.30
C GLU A 257 1.60 2.40 10.85
N ILE A 258 1.61 2.53 12.17
CA ILE A 258 2.61 3.34 12.86
C ILE A 258 3.83 2.42 12.93
N GLY A 259 4.58 2.38 11.83
CA GLY A 259 5.81 1.62 11.76
C GLY A 259 6.80 2.14 12.80
N ASN A 260 7.31 1.23 13.62
CA ASN A 260 8.50 1.46 14.43
C ASN A 260 9.64 1.96 13.54
N GLU A 261 10.33 2.99 14.01
CA GLU A 261 11.54 3.55 13.39
C GLU A 261 12.70 2.53 13.45
N GLU A 262 12.75 1.58 12.53
CA GLU A 262 13.99 0.87 12.24
C GLU A 262 14.83 1.69 11.26
N ARG A 263 15.95 2.16 11.82
CA ARG A 263 17.01 2.95 11.22
C ARG A 263 17.85 2.03 10.33
N ASP A 264 17.58 2.03 9.03
CA ASP A 264 18.54 1.60 8.02
C ASP A 264 19.18 2.84 7.38
N GLU A 265 20.48 2.98 7.60
CA GLU A 265 21.33 4.05 7.11
C GLU A 265 21.50 3.96 5.59
N ILE A 266 21.18 5.05 4.88
CA ILE A 266 22.06 5.82 3.97
C ILE A 266 21.19 6.77 3.11
N GLY A 267 21.39 8.08 3.29
CA GLY A 267 21.06 9.11 2.27
C GLY A 267 20.24 10.33 2.71
N ASP A 268 20.74 11.09 3.69
CA ASP A 268 20.50 12.51 4.03
C ASP A 268 19.09 13.11 4.18
N ASP A 269 18.87 13.59 5.41
CA ASP A 269 18.01 14.69 5.88
C ASP A 269 16.49 14.56 5.72
N ILE A 270 15.84 14.06 6.78
CA ILE A 270 14.94 14.80 7.70
C ILE A 270 14.38 13.78 8.72
N CYS A 271 14.93 13.75 9.95
CA CYS A 271 14.16 13.71 11.21
C CYS A 271 15.13 13.72 12.39
N GLY A 272 14.95 14.67 13.31
CA GLY A 272 15.74 14.71 14.54
C GLY A 272 15.36 15.90 15.39
N TRP A 273 14.23 15.85 16.08
CA TRP A 273 13.97 16.75 17.20
C TRP A 273 13.70 15.89 18.44
N GLU A 274 14.80 15.64 19.16
CA GLU A 274 14.81 15.33 20.59
C GLU A 274 14.37 16.57 21.36
N ASN A 275 13.52 16.38 22.37
CA ASN A 275 13.10 17.43 23.28
C ASN A 275 14.25 17.80 24.22
N GLU A 276 14.93 18.91 23.95
CA GLU A 276 15.74 19.64 24.95
C GLU A 276 14.95 20.83 25.50
N VAL A 277 14.30 20.63 26.64
CA VAL A 277 14.08 21.71 27.62
C VAL A 277 14.67 21.22 28.92
N GLU A 278 15.93 21.58 29.20
CA GLU A 278 16.53 21.37 30.50
C GLU A 278 17.13 22.65 31.07
N ARG A 279 16.83 22.82 32.37
CA ARG A 279 17.56 23.55 33.44
C ARG A 279 16.99 24.93 33.76
N LYS A 280 16.79 25.29 35.01
CA LYS A 280 17.17 24.69 36.31
C LYS A 280 16.39 25.47 37.36
N ASP A 281 15.90 24.81 38.41
CA ASP A 281 16.14 25.30 39.76
C ASP A 281 16.09 24.14 40.77
N LYS A 282 17.22 23.97 41.46
CA LYS A 282 17.45 23.02 42.54
C LYS A 282 17.14 23.74 43.85
N TYR A 283 16.51 23.10 44.84
CA TYR A 283 17.01 23.12 46.23
C TYR A 283 16.44 21.98 47.09
N LYS A 284 17.37 21.09 47.48
CA LYS A 284 17.54 20.34 48.74
C LYS A 284 16.40 19.48 49.36
N LYS A 285 16.68 18.17 49.27
CA LYS A 285 16.42 17.04 50.16
C LYS A 285 16.44 17.36 51.68
N ALA A 286 15.39 16.97 52.40
CA ALA A 286 15.48 16.52 53.80
C ALA A 286 14.34 15.55 54.13
N SER A 287 14.71 14.37 54.64
CA SER A 287 13.81 13.33 55.16
C SER A 287 13.76 13.49 56.68
N ILE A 288 12.58 13.71 57.27
CA ILE A 288 12.36 13.60 58.72
C ILE A 288 10.98 12.99 59.00
N LYS A 289 11.01 12.04 59.93
CA LYS A 289 9.95 11.21 60.49
C LYS A 289 8.86 12.01 61.23
N GLU A 290 7.69 11.37 61.33
CA GLU A 290 6.67 11.43 62.38
C GLU A 290 6.82 12.49 63.51
N ILE A 291 5.84 13.38 63.65
CA ILE A 291 5.36 13.90 64.95
C ILE A 291 3.84 14.14 64.88
N LYS A 292 3.09 13.44 65.74
CA LYS A 292 1.69 13.72 66.14
C LYS A 292 1.62 14.90 67.13
N HIS A 293 0.44 15.52 67.22
CA HIS A 293 -0.04 16.61 68.10
C HIS A 293 0.11 18.00 67.45
N GLY A 294 -0.92 18.84 67.32
CA GLY A 294 -2.26 18.87 67.92
C GLY A 294 -2.53 20.32 68.37
N TYR A 295 -3.43 21.03 67.69
CA TYR A 295 -4.09 22.30 68.11
C TYR A 295 -5.27 22.47 67.14
N ASN A 296 -6.49 22.05 67.48
CA ASN A 296 -7.49 22.71 68.33
C ASN A 296 -7.90 24.10 67.80
N VAL A 297 -8.96 24.13 66.97
CA VAL A 297 -9.71 25.33 66.59
C VAL A 297 -11.03 25.26 67.34
N GLN A 298 -11.18 26.18 68.28
CA GLN A 298 -12.38 26.42 69.07
C GLN A 298 -13.38 27.19 68.21
N LEU A 299 -14.52 26.57 67.92
CA LEU A 299 -15.72 27.25 67.45
C LEU A 299 -16.43 27.85 68.67
N THR A 300 -16.64 29.15 68.60
CA THR A 300 -17.52 29.96 69.45
C THR A 300 -18.98 29.69 69.08
N GLU A 301 -19.79 29.30 70.06
CA GLU A 301 -21.24 29.54 70.06
C GLU A 301 -21.61 30.23 71.37
N ASP A 302 -22.61 31.10 71.24
CA ASP A 302 -23.06 32.14 72.15
C ASP A 302 -23.64 31.61 73.48
N ASP A 303 -23.52 32.41 74.55
CA ASP A 303 -24.64 32.72 75.44
C ASP A 303 -24.27 33.85 76.44
N VAL A 304 -25.08 34.93 76.34
CA VAL A 304 -25.40 36.02 77.31
C VAL A 304 -24.31 37.00 77.75
#